data_AF-A0A2S2Q9V5-F1
#
_entry.id   AF-A0A2S2Q9V5-F1
#
_cell.length_a   1.000
_cell.length_b   1.000
_cell.length_c   1.000
_cell.angle_alpha   90.00
_cell.angle_beta   90.00
_cell.angle_gamma   90.00
#
_symmetry.space_group_name_H-M   'P 1'
#
loop_
_entity.id
_entity.type
_entity.pdbx_description
1 polymer ?
#
loop_
_entity_poly.entity_id
_entity_poly.type
_entity_poly.pdbx_seq_one_letter_code
_entity_poly.pdbx_strand_id
1 'polypeptide(L)'
;MTIGFGLTNGEKWSNEGLMIDAVIRYGKPPCISGRRSLDKEFLCAKTENKTVCSGDSGSLLICGEQQYGITIHTRNLKMAGEAKCGIDTVEDKYLFVYNYKDWISSYIDPPKKEEKSYCPIIKPLVSTMFVAFMLLEKN
;
A
#
# COMPACT_ATOMS: atom_id res chain seq x y z
N MET A 1 9.44 -14.46 0.16
CA MET A 1 9.31 -15.11 1.47
C MET A 1 8.20 -14.45 2.27
N THR A 2 7.48 -15.23 3.08
CA THR A 2 6.56 -14.74 4.12
C THR A 2 7.01 -15.27 5.48
N ILE A 3 6.72 -14.54 6.55
CA ILE A 3 7.05 -14.90 7.93
C ILE A 3 5.83 -14.72 8.85
N GLY A 4 5.66 -15.61 9.84
CA GLY A 4 4.69 -15.44 10.91
C GLY A 4 4.64 -16.63 11.87
N PHE A 5 3.72 -16.57 12.82
CA PHE A 5 3.51 -17.59 13.86
C PHE A 5 2.25 -18.45 13.59
N GLY A 6 1.54 -18.16 12.51
CA GLY A 6 0.26 -18.78 12.19
C GLY A 6 -0.86 -18.24 13.08
N LEU A 7 -0.84 -16.93 13.36
CA LEU A 7 -1.92 -16.24 14.08
C LEU A 7 -3.12 -16.05 13.16
N THR A 8 -4.15 -16.87 13.36
CA THR A 8 -5.42 -16.77 12.65
C THR A 8 -6.56 -16.71 13.66
N ASN A 9 -7.42 -15.68 13.57
CA ASN A 9 -8.55 -15.46 14.50
C ASN A 9 -8.14 -15.43 15.99
N GLY A 10 -6.92 -14.99 16.29
CA GLY A 10 -6.39 -14.93 17.65
C GLY A 10 -5.80 -16.23 18.17
N GLU A 11 -5.90 -17.32 17.40
CA GLU A 11 -5.26 -18.59 17.73
C GLU A 11 -3.84 -18.63 17.16
N LYS A 12 -2.88 -19.07 17.98
CA LYS A 12 -1.47 -19.16 17.63
C LYS A 12 -1.09 -20.60 17.35
N TRP A 13 -0.53 -20.88 16.17
CA TRP A 13 -0.14 -22.23 15.78
C TRP A 13 1.25 -22.63 16.29
N SER A 14 2.18 -21.67 16.40
CA SER A 14 3.57 -21.93 16.79
C SER A 14 4.09 -20.89 17.79
N ASN A 15 5.00 -21.31 18.67
CA ASN A 15 5.79 -20.40 19.50
C ASN A 15 7.05 -19.89 18.78
N GLU A 16 7.39 -20.49 17.64
CA GLU A 16 8.53 -20.16 16.81
C GLU A 16 8.07 -19.50 15.50
N GLY A 17 8.79 -18.49 15.05
CA GLY A 17 8.51 -17.80 13.79
C GLY A 17 8.87 -18.70 12.61
N LEU A 18 7.90 -18.94 11.73
CA LEU A 18 8.06 -19.76 10.54
C LEU A 18 8.25 -18.88 9.32
N MET A 19 9.21 -19.26 8.47
CA MET A 19 9.48 -18.61 7.19
C MET A 19 9.18 -19.57 6.04
N ILE A 20 8.51 -19.06 5.01
CA ILE A 20 8.10 -19.85 3.84
C ILE A 20 8.48 -19.10 2.57
N ASP A 21 9.15 -19.81 1.66
CA ASP A 21 9.38 -19.33 0.31
C ASP A 21 8.14 -19.51 -0.55
N ALA A 22 7.84 -18.48 -1.34
CA ALA A 22 6.61 -18.34 -2.08
C ALA A 22 6.92 -17.95 -3.51
N VAL A 23 6.32 -18.66 -4.47
CA VAL A 23 6.39 -18.31 -5.89
C VAL A 23 5.24 -17.38 -6.22
N ILE A 24 5.56 -16.15 -6.63
CA ILE A 24 4.58 -15.07 -6.82
C ILE A 24 4.13 -14.99 -8.28
N ARG A 25 2.82 -14.77 -8.46
CA ARG A 25 2.15 -14.51 -9.74
C ARG A 25 1.46 -13.16 -9.71
N TYR A 26 1.54 -12.48 -10.84
CA TYR A 26 0.92 -11.19 -11.11
C TYR A 26 0.46 -11.14 -12.58
N GLY A 27 -0.55 -10.32 -12.91
CA GLY A 27 -1.11 -10.24 -14.26
C GLY A 27 -2.39 -11.07 -14.45
N LYS A 28 -2.80 -11.39 -15.69
CA LYS A 28 -4.13 -11.97 -15.95
C LYS A 28 -4.15 -13.49 -16.18
N PRO A 29 -4.92 -14.26 -15.38
CA PRO A 29 -5.34 -13.98 -14.00
C PRO A 29 -4.17 -14.27 -13.04
N PRO A 30 -4.01 -13.49 -11.95
CA PRO A 30 -2.82 -13.67 -11.10
C PRO A 30 -3.00 -14.88 -10.19
N CYS A 31 -4.26 -15.13 -9.83
CA CYS A 31 -4.73 -16.19 -8.97
C CYS A 31 -5.54 -17.18 -9.80
N ILE A 32 -5.41 -18.47 -9.50
CA ILE A 32 -6.20 -19.54 -10.13
C ILE A 32 -7.70 -19.32 -9.88
N SER A 33 -8.06 -18.83 -8.70
CA SER A 33 -9.45 -18.59 -8.29
C SER A 33 -9.95 -17.14 -8.44
N GLY A 34 -9.16 -16.27 -9.06
CA GLY A 34 -9.40 -14.82 -9.06
C GLY A 34 -10.35 -14.32 -10.16
N ARG A 35 -11.17 -13.31 -9.85
CA ARG A 35 -11.83 -12.49 -10.87
C ARG A 35 -10.77 -11.72 -11.66
N ARG A 36 -10.82 -11.79 -12.99
CA ARG A 36 -9.91 -11.08 -13.92
C ARG A 36 -9.85 -9.57 -13.72
N SER A 37 -10.84 -8.96 -13.06
CA SER A 37 -10.96 -7.52 -12.85
C SER A 37 -10.07 -6.97 -11.73
N LEU A 38 -9.51 -7.83 -10.88
CA LEU A 38 -8.68 -7.43 -9.72
C LEU A 38 -7.22 -7.87 -9.89
N ASP A 39 -6.83 -8.16 -11.13
CA ASP A 39 -5.53 -8.70 -11.50
C ASP A 39 -4.36 -7.79 -11.14
N LYS A 40 -4.61 -6.48 -11.16
CA LYS A 40 -3.60 -5.47 -10.83
C LYS A 40 -3.48 -5.20 -9.34
N GLU A 41 -4.53 -5.45 -8.57
CA GLU A 41 -4.62 -5.11 -7.14
C GLU A 41 -3.93 -6.14 -6.24
N PHE A 42 -3.80 -7.38 -6.73
CA PHE A 42 -3.37 -8.50 -5.91
C PHE A 42 -2.22 -9.28 -6.55
N LEU A 43 -1.39 -9.82 -5.67
CA LEU A 43 -0.41 -10.85 -5.98
C LEU A 43 -0.96 -12.18 -5.47
N CYS A 44 -0.64 -13.27 -6.17
CA CYS A 44 -0.99 -14.60 -5.68
C CYS A 44 0.25 -15.47 -5.55
N ALA A 45 0.33 -16.20 -4.45
CA ALA A 45 1.44 -17.11 -4.20
C ALA A 45 0.99 -18.56 -4.36
N LYS A 46 1.86 -19.34 -5.00
CA LYS A 46 1.87 -20.80 -4.86
C LYS A 46 3.04 -21.17 -3.96
N THR A 47 2.78 -22.01 -2.98
CA THR A 47 3.78 -22.57 -2.07
C THR A 47 3.99 -24.04 -2.43
N GLU A 48 5.24 -24.39 -2.75
CA GLU A 48 5.58 -25.71 -3.31
C GLU A 48 5.86 -26.73 -2.19
N ASN A 49 4.81 -27.17 -1.48
CA ASN A 49 4.82 -28.28 -0.49
C ASN A 49 4.99 -27.91 1.00
N LYS A 50 4.92 -26.62 1.37
CA LYS A 50 4.86 -26.19 2.79
C LYS A 50 3.88 -25.02 2.94
N THR A 51 2.62 -25.31 3.24
CA THR A 51 1.55 -24.31 3.41
C THR A 51 1.15 -24.19 4.87
N VAL A 52 2.03 -23.84 5.81
CA VAL A 52 1.67 -23.84 7.25
C VAL A 52 0.74 -22.68 7.65
N CYS A 53 -0.11 -22.18 6.75
CA CYS A 53 -0.77 -20.88 6.82
C CYS A 53 0.29 -19.80 6.72
N SER A 54 0.28 -19.05 5.62
CA SER A 54 1.42 -18.30 5.09
C SER A 54 1.73 -16.99 5.84
N GLY A 55 2.04 -17.15 7.13
CA GLY A 55 2.20 -16.09 8.11
C GLY A 55 0.93 -15.84 8.92
N ASP A 56 1.00 -14.85 9.79
CA ASP A 56 -0.15 -14.29 10.49
C ASP A 56 -1.10 -13.61 9.49
N SER A 57 -2.37 -13.45 9.84
CA SER A 57 -3.24 -12.53 9.09
C SER A 57 -2.57 -11.15 9.01
N GLY A 58 -2.35 -10.64 7.79
CA GLY A 58 -1.60 -9.41 7.57
C GLY A 58 -0.08 -9.56 7.48
N SER A 59 0.45 -10.78 7.40
CA SER A 59 1.89 -11.02 7.21
C SER A 59 2.45 -10.38 5.95
N LEU A 60 3.75 -10.11 6.00
CA LEU A 60 4.47 -9.43 4.94
C LEU A 60 5.00 -10.42 3.91
N LEU A 61 4.78 -10.11 2.63
CA LEU A 61 5.49 -10.73 1.53
C LEU A 61 6.73 -9.90 1.22
N ILE A 62 7.89 -10.47 1.47
CA ILE A 62 9.21 -9.83 1.31
C ILE A 62 9.96 -10.50 0.15
N CYS A 63 10.60 -9.68 -0.69
CA CYS A 63 11.57 -10.13 -1.67
C CYS A 63 12.77 -9.18 -1.66
N GLY A 64 13.97 -9.72 -1.40
CA GLY A 64 15.14 -8.89 -1.09
C GLY A 64 14.88 -7.99 0.12
N GLU A 65 15.11 -6.69 -0.05
CA GLU A 65 14.94 -5.67 1.00
C GLU A 65 13.57 -4.95 0.94
N GLN A 66 12.64 -5.43 0.11
CA GLN A 66 11.37 -4.75 -0.14
C GLN A 66 10.17 -5.60 0.26
N GLN A 67 9.19 -4.95 0.89
CA GLN A 67 7.86 -5.51 1.11
C GLN A 67 6.99 -5.29 -0.13
N TYR A 68 6.57 -6.39 -0.75
CA TYR A 68 5.73 -6.37 -1.95
C TYR A 68 4.25 -6.54 -1.64
N GLY A 69 3.93 -7.26 -0.58
CA GLY A 69 2.55 -7.66 -0.31
C GLY A 69 2.20 -7.77 1.16
N ILE A 70 0.89 -7.76 1.41
CA ILE A 70 0.29 -8.02 2.72
C ILE A 70 -0.71 -9.16 2.54
N THR A 71 -0.58 -10.24 3.31
CA THR A 71 -1.49 -11.39 3.23
C THR A 71 -2.91 -10.95 3.60
N ILE A 72 -3.86 -11.12 2.67
CA ILE A 72 -5.28 -10.78 2.92
C ILE A 72 -6.14 -12.02 3.13
N HIS A 73 -5.86 -13.09 2.39
CA HIS A 73 -6.71 -14.28 2.39
C HIS A 73 -5.99 -15.46 1.77
N THR A 74 -6.33 -16.64 2.27
CA THR A 74 -5.79 -17.93 1.84
C THR A 74 -6.96 -18.82 1.43
N ARG A 75 -6.90 -19.39 0.22
CA ARG A 75 -8.00 -20.19 -0.33
C ARG A 75 -7.57 -21.60 -0.67
N ASN A 76 -8.43 -22.56 -0.34
CA ASN A 76 -8.32 -23.93 -0.83
C ASN A 76 -8.83 -24.04 -2.28
N LEU A 77 -8.01 -24.56 -3.17
CA LEU A 77 -8.33 -24.75 -4.59
C LEU A 77 -8.98 -26.10 -4.89
N LYS A 78 -8.81 -27.12 -4.03
CA LYS A 78 -9.31 -28.50 -4.30
C LYS A 78 -10.50 -28.94 -3.45
N MET A 79 -10.78 -28.33 -2.30
CA MET A 79 -11.91 -28.71 -1.44
C MET A 79 -12.86 -27.54 -1.18
N ALA A 80 -14.17 -27.81 -1.19
CA ALA A 80 -15.17 -26.91 -0.64
C ALA A 80 -15.06 -26.95 0.90
N GLY A 81 -14.58 -25.87 1.51
CA GLY A 81 -14.34 -25.77 2.95
C GLY A 81 -13.16 -24.85 3.27
N GLU A 82 -12.85 -24.73 4.56
CA GLU A 82 -11.73 -23.91 5.03
C GLU A 82 -10.38 -24.39 4.46
N ALA A 83 -9.49 -23.44 4.18
CA ALA A 83 -8.13 -23.74 3.78
C ALA A 83 -7.39 -24.36 4.95
N LYS A 84 -7.17 -25.69 4.89
CA LYS A 84 -6.29 -26.36 5.85
C LYS A 84 -4.85 -26.11 5.47
N CYS A 85 -4.04 -25.84 6.47
CA CYS A 85 -2.62 -25.61 6.31
C CYS A 85 -1.87 -26.94 6.20
N GLY A 86 -0.80 -26.99 5.42
CA GLY A 86 0.04 -28.16 5.17
C GLY A 86 -0.36 -28.96 3.93
N ILE A 87 -1.27 -28.47 3.09
CA ILE A 87 -1.68 -29.11 1.82
C ILE A 87 -1.22 -28.30 0.60
N ASP A 88 -0.85 -28.98 -0.47
CA ASP A 88 -0.35 -28.40 -1.74
C ASP A 88 -1.43 -27.68 -2.58
N THR A 89 -2.64 -27.58 -2.06
CA THR A 89 -3.83 -27.11 -2.77
C THR A 89 -4.26 -25.70 -2.36
N VAL A 90 -3.38 -24.96 -1.69
CA VAL A 90 -3.69 -23.66 -1.14
C VAL A 90 -3.03 -22.56 -1.98
N GLU A 91 -3.78 -21.49 -2.24
CA GLU A 91 -3.30 -20.28 -2.89
C GLU A 91 -3.49 -19.10 -1.94
N ASP A 92 -2.40 -18.37 -1.70
CA ASP A 92 -2.43 -17.17 -0.87
C ASP A 92 -2.58 -15.95 -1.75
N LYS A 93 -3.39 -15.00 -1.27
CA LYS A 93 -3.63 -13.74 -1.93
C LYS A 93 -3.05 -12.61 -1.08
N TYR A 94 -2.29 -11.75 -1.73
CA TYR A 94 -1.64 -10.61 -1.13
C TYR A 94 -2.15 -9.32 -1.77
N LEU A 95 -2.40 -8.30 -0.97
CA LEU A 95 -2.58 -6.93 -1.46
C LEU A 95 -1.25 -6.45 -2.05
N PHE A 96 -1.25 -5.93 -3.28
CA PHE A 96 -0.02 -5.42 -3.88
C PHE A 96 0.30 -4.01 -3.35
N VAL A 97 1.28 -3.92 -2.45
CA VAL A 97 1.62 -2.68 -1.72
C VAL A 97 2.03 -1.55 -2.67
N TYR A 98 2.67 -1.87 -3.79
CA TYR A 98 3.12 -0.89 -4.77
C TYR A 98 1.99 0.04 -5.27
N ASN A 99 0.78 -0.49 -5.41
CA ASN A 99 -0.38 0.31 -5.86
C ASN A 99 -0.81 1.37 -4.83
N TYR A 100 -0.40 1.21 -3.58
CA TYR A 100 -0.73 2.11 -2.47
C TYR A 100 0.44 3.02 -2.08
N LYS A 101 1.56 2.99 -2.83
CA LYS A 101 2.77 3.73 -2.47
C LYS A 101 2.51 5.22 -2.25
N ASP A 102 1.72 5.86 -3.11
CA ASP A 102 1.46 7.31 -3.02
C ASP A 102 0.58 7.64 -1.81
N TRP A 103 -0.42 6.79 -1.56
CA TRP A 103 -1.26 6.88 -0.37
C TRP A 103 -0.42 6.70 0.89
N ILE A 104 0.42 5.67 0.97
CA ILE A 104 1.33 5.42 2.10
C ILE A 104 2.26 6.61 2.31
N SER A 105 2.90 7.11 1.25
CA SER A 105 3.80 8.28 1.31
C SER A 105 3.10 9.52 1.86
N SER A 106 1.81 9.73 1.56
CA SER A 106 1.05 10.88 2.08
C SER A 106 0.87 10.90 3.60
N TYR A 107 1.04 9.75 4.28
CA TYR A 107 0.98 9.68 5.76
C TYR A 107 2.37 9.65 6.41
N ILE A 108 3.37 9.07 5.73
CA ILE A 108 4.73 8.95 6.28
C ILE A 108 5.50 10.27 6.12
N ASP A 109 5.34 10.94 4.98
CA ASP A 109 5.93 12.25 4.68
C ASP A 109 4.84 13.15 4.09
N PRO A 110 3.93 13.66 4.93
CA PRO A 110 2.81 14.44 4.45
C PRO A 110 3.34 15.70 3.75
N PRO A 111 2.76 16.09 2.60
CA PRO A 111 3.15 17.33 1.96
C PRO A 111 3.01 18.46 2.97
N LYS A 112 4.09 19.24 3.14
CA LYS A 112 4.08 20.40 4.03
C LYS A 112 2.86 21.24 3.67
N LYS A 113 1.96 21.45 4.63
CA LYS A 113 0.85 22.38 4.44
C LYS A 113 1.49 23.71 4.05
N GLU A 114 1.16 24.24 2.87
CA GLU A 114 1.47 25.63 2.57
C GLU A 114 0.80 26.45 3.67
N GLU A 115 1.60 27.05 4.54
CA GLU A 115 1.12 28.12 5.39
C GLU A 115 0.62 29.19 4.43
N LYS A 116 -0.72 29.31 4.32
CA LYS A 116 -1.32 30.46 3.67
C LYS A 116 -0.90 31.68 4.46
N SER A 117 0.22 32.28 4.06
CA SER A 117 0.59 33.63 4.44
C SER A 117 -0.54 34.51 3.92
N TYR A 118 -1.52 34.77 4.79
CA TYR A 118 -2.42 35.89 4.64
C TYR A 118 -1.56 37.13 4.83
N CYS A 119 -0.86 37.52 3.76
CA CYS A 119 -0.32 38.85 3.66
C CYS A 119 -1.55 39.76 3.48
N PRO A 120 -1.94 40.60 4.47
CA PRO A 120 -2.93 41.61 4.19
C PRO A 120 -2.32 42.48 3.09
N ILE A 121 -2.86 42.39 1.88
CA ILE A 121 -2.60 43.38 0.84
C ILE A 121 -3.22 44.66 1.39
N ILE A 122 -2.45 45.44 2.15
CA ILE A 122 -2.71 46.86 2.33
C ILE A 122 -2.57 47.42 0.91
N LYS A 123 -3.69 47.52 0.19
CA LYS A 123 -3.72 48.23 -1.09
C LYS A 123 -3.24 49.65 -0.76
N PRO A 124 -2.10 50.11 -1.28
CA PRO A 124 -1.75 51.51 -1.11
C PRO A 124 -2.81 52.30 -1.89
N LEU A 125 -3.54 53.16 -1.17
CA LEU A 125 -4.45 54.11 -1.76
C LEU A 125 -3.61 55.21 -2.42
N VAL A 126 -2.93 54.90 -3.54
CA VAL A 126 -2.27 55.91 -4.37
C VAL A 126 -3.33 56.50 -5.30
N SER A 127 -4.23 57.28 -4.70
CA SER A 127 -5.02 58.27 -5.43
C SER A 127 -4.55 59.63 -4.94
N THR A 128 -4.28 60.53 -5.89
CA THR A 128 -3.97 61.96 -5.70
C THR A 128 -2.59 62.33 -5.14
N MET A 129 -1.53 62.17 -5.94
CA MET A 129 -0.41 63.12 -5.91
C MET A 129 0.33 63.30 -7.25
N PHE A 130 -0.40 63.26 -8.36
CA PHE A 130 0.14 63.59 -9.70
C PHE A 130 -0.20 65.01 -10.19
N VAL A 131 -0.66 65.90 -9.30
CA VAL A 131 -0.87 67.32 -9.65
C VAL A 131 -0.18 68.21 -8.60
N ALA A 132 1.15 68.22 -8.62
CA ALA A 132 1.93 69.28 -7.95
C ALA A 132 3.31 69.52 -8.57
N PHE A 133 3.75 68.73 -9.56
CA PHE A 133 5.08 68.88 -10.17
C PHE A 133 5.09 69.46 -11.60
N MET A 134 3.95 69.92 -12.13
CA MET A 134 3.84 70.49 -13.48
C MET A 134 3.52 72.00 -13.50
N LEU A 135 3.67 72.71 -12.37
CA LEU A 135 3.48 74.17 -12.29
C LEU A 135 4.71 74.93 -11.76
N LEU A 136 5.88 74.30 -11.71
CA LEU A 136 7.14 74.96 -11.29
C LEU A 136 8.23 74.99 -12.37
N GLU A 137 7.88 74.83 -13.65
CA GLU A 137 8.78 75.13 -14.77
C GLU A 137 8.04 75.92 -15.86
N LYS A 138 7.75 77.18 -15.56
CA LYS A 138 7.56 78.22 -16.59
C LYS A 138 7.90 79.59 -15.99
N ASN A 139 9.21 79.84 -15.91
CA ASN A 139 9.76 81.20 -16.02
C ASN A 139 10.44 81.28 -17.38
#